data_AF-A0A5J6UJ47-F1
#
_entry.id   AF-A0A5J6UJ47-F1
#
_cell.length_a   1.000
_cell.length_b   1.000
_cell.length_c   1.000
_cell.angle_alpha   90.00
_cell.angle_beta   90.00
_cell.angle_gamma   90.00
#
_symmetry.space_group_name_H-M   'P 1'
#
loop_
_entity.id
_entity.type
_entity.pdbx_description
1 polymer ?
#
loop_
_entity_poly.entity_id
_entity_poly.type
_entity_poly.pdbx_seq_one_letter_code
_entity_poly.pdbx_strand_id
1 'polypeptide(L)' 'MFGRPPLEERIAARQRELGPLKQGKYFPHGPAKMLFVVSLAIVVVTHLAALAVLWIDAGP' A
#
# COMPACT_ATOMS: atom_id res chain seq x y z
N MET A 1 -40.48 0.35 -3.05
CA MET A 1 -40.32 1.50 -3.94
C MET A 1 -41.28 2.65 -3.59
N PHE A 2 -41.76 2.77 -2.34
CA PHE A 2 -42.63 3.87 -1.91
C PHE A 2 -42.15 4.38 -0.54
N GLY A 3 -41.83 5.67 -0.45
CA GLY A 3 -41.39 6.35 0.79
C GLY A 3 -39.87 6.41 1.04
N ARG A 4 -39.03 5.98 0.10
CA ARG A 4 -37.56 6.10 0.22
C ARG A 4 -37.09 7.29 -0.62
N PRO A 5 -36.24 8.18 -0.08
CA PRO A 5 -35.67 9.27 -0.87
C PRO A 5 -34.91 8.72 -2.09
N PRO A 6 -34.80 9.51 -3.18
CA PRO A 6 -34.10 9.13 -4.40
C PRO A 6 -32.68 8.68 -4.12
N LEU A 7 -32.15 7.82 -5.00
CA LEU A 7 -30.87 7.17 -4.82
C LEU A 7 -29.71 8.17 -4.69
N GLU A 8 -29.80 9.31 -5.40
CA GLU A 8 -28.88 10.44 -5.32
C GLU A 8 -28.86 11.09 -3.93
N GLU A 9 -30.01 11.43 -3.36
CA GLU A 9 -30.10 11.99 -2.00
C GLU A 9 -29.51 11.03 -0.96
N ARG A 10 -29.72 9.72 -1.16
CA ARG A 10 -29.16 8.68 -0.29
C ARG A 10 -27.65 8.51 -0.45
N ILE A 11 -27.09 8.80 -1.62
CA ILE A 11 -25.63 8.84 -1.81
C ILE A 11 -25.07 10.10 -1.18
N ALA A 12 -25.70 11.26 -1.40
CA ALA A 12 -25.28 12.54 -0.82
C ALA A 12 -25.32 12.51 0.71
N ALA A 13 -26.35 11.89 1.31
CA ALA A 13 -26.41 11.67 2.75
C ALA A 13 -25.24 10.79 3.25
N ARG A 14 -24.97 9.66 2.60
CA ARG A 14 -23.84 8.78 2.94
C ARG A 14 -22.48 9.46 2.77
N GLN A 15 -22.29 10.27 1.73
CA GLN A 15 -21.06 11.03 1.51
C GLN A 15 -20.89 12.17 2.52
N ARG A 16 -21.98 12.80 2.98
CA ARG A 16 -21.95 13.77 4.09
C ARG A 16 -21.61 13.12 5.44
N GLU A 17 -22.10 11.91 5.66
CA GLU A 17 -21.81 11.11 6.87
C GLU A 17 -20.40 10.50 6.86
N LEU A 18 -19.88 10.17 5.68
CA LEU A 18 -18.49 9.78 5.48
C LEU A 18 -17.60 11.01 5.74
N GLY A 19 -17.07 11.07 6.97
CA GLY A 19 -16.07 12.07 7.33
C GLY A 19 -14.83 12.01 6.41
N PRO A 20 -13.94 13.02 6.52
CA PRO A 20 -12.75 13.11 5.67
C PRO A 20 -11.95 11.81 5.70
N LEU A 21 -11.44 11.42 4.53
CA LEU A 21 -10.60 10.24 4.37
C LEU A 21 -9.44 10.31 5.36
N LYS A 22 -9.52 9.50 6.42
CA LYS A 22 -8.47 9.43 7.43
C LYS A 22 -7.26 8.81 6.76
N GLN A 23 -6.16 9.55 6.70
CA GLN A 23 -4.91 9.02 6.19
C GLN A 23 -4.51 7.79 7.01
N GLY A 24 -4.51 6.63 6.35
CA GLY A 24 -4.09 5.39 6.99
C GLY A 24 -2.61 5.49 7.37
N LYS A 25 -2.29 5.37 8.66
CA LYS A 25 -0.90 5.38 9.16
C LYS A 25 -0.07 4.21 8.63
N TYR A 26 -0.74 3.11 8.25
CA TYR A 26 -0.15 1.87 7.74
C TYR A 26 -0.98 1.33 6.58
N PHE A 27 -0.40 0.45 5.77
CA PHE A 27 -1.13 -0.32 4.76
C PHE A 27 -2.32 -1.03 5.43
N PRO A 28 -3.57 -0.65 5.10
CA PRO A 28 -4.76 -1.24 5.71
C PRO A 28 -4.98 -2.70 5.27
N HIS A 29 -4.23 -3.17 4.26
CA HIS A 29 -4.19 -4.57 3.83
C HIS A 29 -2.90 -5.25 4.29
N GLY A 30 -3.05 -6.27 5.13
CA GLY A 30 -1.96 -7.15 5.58
C GLY A 30 -1.13 -7.74 4.42
N PRO A 31 -1.76 -8.28 3.36
CA PRO A 31 -1.03 -8.80 2.20
C PRO A 31 -0.20 -7.74 1.48
N ALA A 32 -0.71 -6.52 1.34
CA ALA A 32 0.00 -5.42 0.69
C ALA A 32 1.26 -5.03 1.48
N LYS A 33 1.16 -4.97 2.82
CA LYS A 33 2.32 -4.73 3.69
C LYS A 33 3.39 -5.82 3.52
N MET A 34 2.97 -7.08 3.51
CA MET A 34 3.88 -8.22 3.37
C MET A 34 4.63 -8.16 2.03
N LEU A 35 3.90 -7.98 0.91
CA LEU A 35 4.51 -7.88 -0.42
C LEU A 35 5.50 -6.71 -0.50
N PHE A 36 5.15 -5.56 0.07
CA PHE A 36 6.04 -4.40 0.10
C PHE A 36 7.33 -4.68 0.87
N VAL A 37 7.23 -5.30 2.05
CA VAL A 37 8.43 -5.62 2.87
C VAL A 37 9.29 -6.69 2.19
N VAL A 38 8.68 -7.72 1.62
CA VAL A 38 9.40 -8.79 0.92
C VAL A 38 10.11 -8.26 -0.32
N SER A 39 9.43 -7.44 -1.14
CA SER A 39 10.06 -6.85 -2.32
C SER A 39 11.22 -5.93 -1.95
N LEU A 40 11.05 -5.10 -0.91
CA LEU A 40 12.12 -4.25 -0.39
C LEU A 40 13.32 -5.08 0.09
N ALA A 41 13.07 -6.16 0.83
CA ALA A 41 14.13 -7.05 1.30
C ALA A 41 14.90 -7.71 0.15
N ILE A 42 14.19 -8.19 -0.88
CA ILE A 42 14.81 -8.78 -2.08
C ILE A 42 15.73 -7.76 -2.77
N VAL A 43 15.27 -6.52 -2.92
CA VAL A 43 16.07 -5.44 -3.53
C VAL A 43 17.33 -5.20 -2.71
N VAL A 44 17.22 -5.03 -1.39
CA VAL A 44 18.39 -4.80 -0.53
C VAL A 44 19.37 -5.98 -0.62
N VAL A 45 18.89 -7.21 -0.50
CA VAL A 45 19.74 -8.41 -0.56
C VAL A 45 20.45 -8.52 -1.91
N THR A 46 19.75 -8.31 -3.03
CA THR A 46 20.37 -8.39 -4.37
C THR A 46 21.42 -7.31 -4.59
N HIS A 47 21.21 -6.09 -4.08
CA HIS A 47 22.22 -5.03 -4.20
C HIS A 47 23.45 -5.31 -3.34
N LEU A 48 23.27 -5.82 -2.12
CA LEU A 48 24.38 -6.22 -1.26
C LEU A 48 25.15 -7.41 -1.86
N ALA A 49 24.45 -8.38 -2.42
CA ALA A 49 25.09 -9.50 -3.11
C ALA A 49 25.87 -9.04 -4.34
N ALA A 50 25.29 -8.18 -5.19
CA ALA A 50 25.97 -7.62 -6.34
C ALA A 50 27.21 -6.81 -5.94
N LEU A 51 27.10 -5.97 -4.90
CA LEU A 51 28.23 -5.23 -4.35
C LEU A 51 29.32 -6.17 -3.83
N ALA A 52 28.95 -7.21 -3.09
CA ALA A 52 29.91 -8.20 -2.59
C ALA A 52 30.62 -8.94 -3.74
N VAL A 53 29.89 -9.34 -4.79
CA VAL A 53 30.47 -9.97 -5.97
C VAL A 53 31.45 -9.01 -6.65
N LEU A 54 31.04 -7.77 -6.92
CA LEU A 54 31.93 -6.76 -7.53
C LEU A 54 33.19 -6.53 -6.70
N TRP A 55 33.09 -6.60 -5.37
CA TRP A 55 34.25 -6.39 -4.50
C TRP A 55 35.19 -7.59 -4.46
N ILE A 56 34.65 -8.81 -4.54
CA ILE A 56 35.43 -10.05 -4.62
C ILE A 56 36.11 -10.17 -6.00
N ASP A 57 35.38 -9.87 -7.08
CA ASP A 57 35.87 -9.98 -8.46
C ASP A 57 36.80 -8.81 -8.84
N ALA A 58 36.75 -7.69 -8.11
CA ALA A 58 37.70 -6.58 -8.20
C ALA A 58 38.89 -6.70 -7.23
N GLY A 59 39.14 -7.88 -6.65
CA GLY A 59 40.39 -8.18 -5.93
C GLY A 59 41.62 -8.11 -6.85
N PRO A 60 42.84 -7.94 -6.29
CA PRO A 60 44.07 -7.73 -7.07
C PRO A 60 44.41 -8.90 -8.00
#